data_AF-A0A969R1Q9-F1
#
_entry.id   AF-A0A969R1Q9-F1
#
_cell.length_a   1.000
_cell.length_b   1.000
_cell.length_c   1.000
_cell.angle_alpha   90.00
_cell.angle_beta   90.00
_cell.angle_gamma   90.00
#
_symmetry.space_group_name_H-M   'P 1'
#
loop_
_entity.id
_entity.type
_entity.pdbx_description
1 polymer ?
#
loop_
_entity_poly.entity_id
_entity_poly.type
_entity_poly.pdbx_seq_one_letter_code
_entity_poly.pdbx_strand_id
1 'polypeptide(L)' 'MDSKELAQYIEATDGVSKPWLLVQLRLSKLQERKEQMPPQEYMAELADIQADLLKLGDWWKGIEDEVFGL' A
#
# COMPACT_ATOMS: atom_id res chain seq x y z
N MET A 1 -4.97 13.49 -0.08
CA MET A 1 -3.62 13.05 -0.42
C MET A 1 -3.73 12.20 -1.67
N ASP A 2 -3.18 12.67 -2.78
CA ASP A 2 -3.08 11.86 -4.00
C ASP A 2 -1.83 10.95 -3.95
N SER A 3 -1.66 10.10 -4.95
CA SER A 3 -0.56 9.13 -5.02
C SER A 3 0.80 9.81 -5.16
N LYS A 4 0.84 11.04 -5.68
CA LYS A 4 2.05 11.85 -5.83
C LYS A 4 2.47 12.43 -4.49
N GLU A 5 1.55 13.01 -3.75
CA GLU A 5 1.78 13.50 -2.39
C GLU A 5 2.21 12.35 -1.46
N LEU A 6 1.58 11.18 -1.59
CA LEU A 6 1.96 9.98 -0.84
C LEU A 6 3.37 9.48 -1.22
N ALA A 7 3.72 9.46 -2.50
CA ALA A 7 5.06 9.09 -2.93
C ALA A 7 6.13 10.04 -2.36
N GLN A 8 5.88 11.35 -2.42
CA GLN A 8 6.78 12.35 -1.83
C GLN A 8 6.94 12.19 -0.33
N TYR A 9 5.85 11.88 0.38
CA TYR A 9 5.90 11.57 1.82
C TYR A 9 6.75 10.33 2.11
N ILE A 10 6.58 9.26 1.33
CA ILE A 10 7.35 8.01 1.47
C ILE A 10 8.84 8.28 1.27
N GLU A 11 9.21 9.05 0.25
CA GLU A 11 10.61 9.43 0.00
C GLU A 11 11.16 10.32 1.11
N ALA A 12 10.40 11.33 1.56
CA ALA A 12 10.84 12.27 2.59
C ALA A 12 11.01 11.65 3.99
N THR A 13 10.45 10.47 4.22
CA THR A 13 10.46 9.78 5.53
C THR A 13 11.25 8.47 5.53
N ASP A 14 12.06 8.23 4.48
CA ASP A 14 12.74 6.95 4.23
C ASP A 14 11.78 5.74 4.31
N GLY A 15 10.51 5.97 3.97
CA GLY A 15 9.42 5.01 4.09
C GLY A 15 9.41 3.94 3.00
N VAL A 16 10.37 3.97 2.07
CA VAL A 16 10.46 2.97 0.97
C VAL A 16 10.67 1.56 1.53
N SER A 17 11.34 1.42 2.68
CA SER A 17 11.53 0.14 3.36
C SER A 17 10.28 -0.37 4.10
N LYS A 18 9.20 0.44 4.17
CA LYS A 18 7.97 0.14 4.88
C LYS A 18 6.93 -0.43 3.90
N PRO A 19 6.78 -1.75 3.79
CA PRO A 19 5.99 -2.35 2.72
C PRO A 19 4.50 -1.99 2.78
N TRP A 20 3.96 -1.64 3.96
CA TRP A 20 2.59 -1.13 4.09
C TRP A 20 2.37 0.23 3.42
N LEU A 21 3.38 1.11 3.40
CA LEU A 21 3.29 2.39 2.69
C LEU A 21 3.25 2.19 1.17
N LEU A 22 3.95 1.17 0.67
CA LEU A 22 3.92 0.81 -0.75
C LEU A 22 2.57 0.22 -1.16
N VAL A 23 1.96 -0.61 -0.30
CA VAL A 23 0.57 -1.10 -0.49
C VAL A 23 -0.41 0.07 -0.55
N GLN A 24 -0.28 1.04 0.38
CA GLN A 24 -1.11 2.24 0.38
C GLN A 24 -0.93 3.07 -0.91
N LEU A 25 0.30 3.20 -1.40
CA LEU A 25 0.58 3.89 -2.66
C LEU A 25 -0.07 3.20 -3.86
N ARG A 26 -0.02 1.86 -3.92
CA ARG A 26 -0.69 1.08 -4.96
C ARG A 26 -2.20 1.27 -4.94
N LEU A 27 -2.80 1.25 -3.75
CA LEU A 27 -4.23 1.47 -3.59
C LEU A 27 -4.66 2.87 -4.05
N SER A 28 -3.89 3.91 -3.67
CA SER A 28 -4.14 5.29 -4.11
C SER A 28 -4.07 5.42 -5.64
N LYS A 29 -3.06 4.83 -6.29
CA LYS A 29 -2.96 4.81 -7.76
C LYS A 29 -4.10 4.05 -8.44
N LEU A 30 -4.61 2.98 -7.82
CA LEU A 30 -5.76 2.24 -8.34
C LEU A 30 -7.04 3.07 -8.26
N GLN A 31 -7.25 3.77 -7.15
CA GLN A 31 -8.41 4.65 -6.96
C GLN A 31 -8.45 5.80 -7.97
N GLU A 32 -7.29 6.41 -8.26
CA GLU A 32 -7.18 7.53 -9.21
C GLU A 32 -7.54 7.14 -10.65
N ARG A 33 -7.22 5.90 -11.06
CA ARG A 33 -7.51 5.42 -12.41
C ARG A 33 -8.77 4.57 -12.51
N LYS A 34 -9.53 4.41 -11.41
CA LYS A 34 -10.74 3.58 -11.36
C LYS A 34 -11.72 3.88 -12.50
N GLU A 35 -11.95 5.16 -12.79
CA GLU A 35 -12.88 5.61 -13.84
C GLU A 35 -12.37 5.34 -15.26
N GLN A 36 -11.10 4.97 -15.42
CA GLN A 36 -10.43 4.72 -16.70
C GLN A 36 -10.31 3.22 -17.02
N MET A 37 -10.90 2.34 -16.20
CA MET A 37 -10.77 0.89 -16.34
C MET A 37 -12.11 0.14 -16.19
N PRO A 38 -12.23 -1.07 -16.75
CA PRO A 38 -13.37 -1.93 -16.51
C PRO A 38 -13.50 -2.32 -15.03
N PRO A 39 -14.73 -2.44 -14.49
CA PRO A 39 -14.94 -2.83 -13.09
C PRO A 39 -14.29 -4.17 -12.71
N GLN A 40 -14.24 -5.13 -13.65
CA GLN A 40 -13.64 -6.44 -13.40
C GLN A 40 -12.11 -6.35 -13.22
N GLU A 41 -11.44 -5.48 -13.97
CA GLU A 41 -10.00 -5.25 -13.85
C GLU A 41 -9.68 -4.55 -12.52
N TYR A 42 -10.48 -3.54 -12.15
CA TYR A 42 -10.38 -2.90 -10.84
C TYR A 42 -10.51 -3.90 -9.69
N MET A 43 -11.47 -4.82 -9.76
CA MET A 43 -11.66 -5.84 -8.71
C MET A 43 -10.51 -6.85 -8.65
N ALA A 44 -9.94 -7.23 -9.79
CA ALA A 44 -8.78 -8.11 -9.83
C ALA A 44 -7.54 -7.44 -9.21
N GLU A 45 -7.27 -6.19 -9.57
CA GLU A 45 -6.17 -5.41 -8.98
C GLU A 45 -6.37 -5.16 -7.49
N LEU A 46 -7.61 -4.88 -7.06
CA LEU A 46 -7.92 -4.70 -5.65
C LEU A 46 -7.68 -5.98 -4.85
N ALA A 47 -8.04 -7.14 -5.40
CA ALA A 47 -7.79 -8.43 -4.76
C ALA A 47 -6.30 -8.74 -4.64
N ASP A 48 -5.50 -8.36 -5.64
CA ASP A 48 -4.03 -8.50 -5.59
C ASP A 48 -3.41 -7.60 -4.50
N ILE A 49 -3.83 -6.33 -4.42
CA ILE A 49 -3.41 -5.41 -3.35
C ILE A 49 -3.83 -5.94 -1.97
N GLN A 50 -5.05 -6.49 -1.85
CA GLN A 50 -5.51 -7.11 -0.62
C GLN A 50 -4.66 -8.33 -0.23
N ALA A 51 -4.25 -9.16 -1.19
CA ALA A 51 -3.38 -10.31 -0.92
C ALA A 51 -2.02 -9.86 -0.37
N ASP A 52 -1.47 -8.75 -0.87
CA ASP A 52 -0.22 -8.20 -0.33
C ASP A 52 -0.39 -7.62 1.07
N LEU A 53 -1.54 -7.00 1.36
CA LEU A 53 -1.86 -6.57 2.73
C LEU A 53 -1.92 -7.76 3.69
N LEU A 54 -2.49 -8.90 3.28
CA LEU A 54 -2.56 -10.10 4.13
C LEU A 54 -1.16 -10.66 4.44
N LYS A 55 -0.22 -10.63 3.48
CA LYS A 55 1.17 -11.06 3.71
C LYS A 55 1.89 -10.20 4.76
N LEU A 56 1.48 -8.94 4.93
CA LEU A 56 2.05 -8.06 5.97
C LEU A 56 1.68 -8.50 7.38
N GLY A 57 0.52 -9.12 7.57
CA GLY A 57 0.11 -9.64 8.87
C GLY A 57 1.06 -10.71 9.42
N ASP A 58 1.60 -11.56 8.55
CA ASP A 58 2.63 -12.53 8.94
C ASP A 58 4.02 -11.87 9.04
N TRP A 59 4.30 -10.85 8.22
CA TRP A 59 5.58 -10.13 8.24
C TRP A 59 5.84 -9.41 9.56
N TRP A 60 4.80 -8.84 10.20
CA TRP A 60 4.96 -8.15 11.47
C TRP A 60 5.36 -9.06 12.64
N LYS A 61 5.13 -10.38 12.53
CA LYS A 61 5.41 -11.33 13.61
C LYS A 61 6.90 -11.32 13.99
N GLY A 62 7.18 -10.89 15.22
CA GLY A 62 8.53 -10.84 15.79
C GLY A 62 9.28 -9.52 15.56
N ILE A 63 8.67 -8.53 14.92
CA ILE A 63 9.23 -7.17 14.73
C ILE A 63 8.23 -6.07 15.13
N GLU A 64 7.15 -6.42 15.82
CA GLU A 64 6.07 -5.50 16.18
C GLU A 64 6.59 -4.31 17.00
N ASP A 65 7.49 -4.56 17.95
CA ASP A 65 8.06 -3.51 18.80
C ASP A 65 8.91 -2.51 17.98
N GLU A 66 9.61 -2.98 16.95
CA GLU A 66 10.41 -2.13 16.05
C GLU A 66 9.52 -1.30 15.12
N VAL A 67 8.36 -1.84 14.71
CA VAL A 67 7.46 -1.22 13.74
C VAL A 67 6.43 -0.29 14.41
N PHE A 68 5.91 -0.67 15.57
CA PHE A 68 4.82 0.02 16.26
C PHE A 68 5.24 0.73 17.56
N GLY A 69 6.40 0.38 18.14
CA GLY A 69 6.89 0.99 19.38
C GLY A 69 5.98 0.76 20.59
N LEU A 70 5.36 -0.42 20.68
CA LEU A 70 4.48 -0.83 21.79
C LEU A 70 5.23 -1.16 23.07
#